data_AF-A0A819GXM7-F1
#
_entry.id   AF-A0A819GXM7-F1
#
_cell.length_a   1.000
_cell.length_b   1.000
_cell.length_c   1.000
_cell.angle_alpha   90.00
_cell.angle_beta   90.00
_cell.angle_gamma   90.00
#
_symmetry.space_group_name_H-M   'P 1'
#
loop_
_entity.id
_entity.type
_entity.pdbx_description
1 polymer ?
#
loop_
_entity_poly.entity_id
_entity_poly.type
_entity_poly.pdbx_seq_one_letter_code
_entity_poly.pdbx_strand_id
1 'polypeptide(L)'
;MIETNGTTEPKHIIESFRPDPNSVSFKRPTSTMNIASGIPKFFPLDQFNRPANENLYVVNDTIFIKAMIDFAKVPRSLLPFIFRMDISLPEHIRQKLIENEIERRQIQNVN
;
A
#
# COMPACT_ATOMS: atom_id res chain seq x y z
N MET A 1 -4.34 -11.82 8.16
CA MET A 1 -4.67 -11.65 9.58
C MET A 1 -4.12 -12.86 10.28
N ILE A 2 -3.41 -12.71 11.41
CA ILE A 2 -3.07 -13.87 12.22
C ILE A 2 -4.31 -14.15 13.05
N GLU A 3 -5.18 -15.02 12.56
CA GLU A 3 -6.33 -15.48 13.35
C GLU A 3 -5.81 -16.57 14.29
N THR A 4 -5.61 -16.24 15.56
CA THR A 4 -5.23 -17.20 16.60
C THR A 4 -6.47 -17.66 17.36
N ASN A 5 -6.70 -18.96 17.39
CA ASN A 5 -7.75 -19.60 18.17
C ASN A 5 -7.57 -19.33 19.68
N GLY A 6 -8.27 -18.31 20.20
CA GLY A 6 -8.58 -18.18 21.62
C GLY A 6 -7.39 -17.85 22.53
N THR A 7 -6.88 -16.63 22.42
CA THR A 7 -6.25 -15.83 23.51
C THR A 7 -5.92 -14.47 22.89
N THR A 8 -6.02 -13.39 23.67
CA THR A 8 -5.87 -11.97 23.25
C THR A 8 -4.96 -11.76 22.03
N GLU A 9 -5.52 -11.26 20.92
CA GLU A 9 -4.78 -11.01 19.69
C GLU A 9 -3.56 -10.12 19.96
N PRO A 10 -2.36 -10.49 19.46
CA PRO A 10 -1.19 -9.63 19.55
C PRO A 10 -1.48 -8.29 18.86
N LYS A 11 -1.26 -7.18 19.55
CA LYS A 11 -1.43 -5.85 18.96
C LYS A 11 -0.49 -5.71 17.76
N HIS A 12 -1.05 -5.54 16.56
CA HIS A 12 -0.24 -5.28 15.37
C HIS A 12 0.61 -4.02 15.53
N ILE A 13 1.89 -4.11 15.15
CA ILE A 13 2.76 -2.95 15.00
C ILE A 13 2.45 -2.30 13.66
N ILE A 14 2.04 -1.04 13.73
CA ILE A 14 1.59 -0.28 12.57
C ILE A 14 2.35 1.04 12.58
N GLU A 15 3.02 1.31 11.47
CA GLU A 15 3.65 2.59 11.22
C GLU A 15 3.26 3.06 9.82
N SER A 16 3.20 4.37 9.64
CA SER A 16 2.83 4.98 8.38
C SER A 16 3.63 6.24 8.11
N PHE A 17 3.83 6.56 6.84
CA PHE A 17 4.44 7.81 6.43
C PHE A 17 3.71 8.34 5.20
N ARG A 18 3.81 9.66 4.98
CA ARG A 18 3.36 10.29 3.74
C ARG A 18 4.54 10.41 2.79
N PRO A 19 4.45 9.90 1.55
CA PRO A 19 5.48 10.08 0.55
C PRO A 19 5.82 11.56 0.32
N ASP A 20 7.10 11.91 0.27
CA ASP A 20 7.56 13.22 -0.19
C ASP A 20 7.60 13.23 -1.73
N PRO A 21 6.82 14.08 -2.42
CA PRO A 21 6.82 14.18 -3.88
C PRO A 21 8.19 14.54 -4.48
N ASN A 22 9.07 15.19 -3.71
CA ASN A 22 10.39 15.56 -4.18
C ASN A 22 11.40 14.40 -4.11
N SER A 23 11.11 13.39 -3.28
CA SER A 23 11.97 12.21 -3.14
C SER A 23 11.99 11.38 -4.42
N VAL A 24 13.19 11.00 -4.83
CA VAL A 24 13.43 10.13 -5.99
C VAL A 24 12.78 8.75 -5.84
N SER A 25 12.49 8.30 -4.62
CA SER A 25 11.78 7.04 -4.36
C SER A 25 10.34 7.02 -4.88
N PHE A 26 9.69 8.18 -5.04
CA PHE A 26 8.28 8.28 -5.44
C PHE A 26 8.10 8.87 -6.84
N LYS A 27 9.19 9.01 -7.61
CA LYS A 27 9.13 9.42 -9.02
C LYS A 27 8.81 8.24 -9.93
N ARG A 28 8.55 8.52 -11.20
CA ARG A 28 8.37 7.49 -12.23
C ARG A 28 9.61 6.58 -12.26
N PRO A 29 9.44 5.24 -12.20
CA PRO A 29 10.56 4.32 -12.31
C PRO A 29 11.32 4.47 -13.62
N THR A 30 12.65 4.57 -13.51
CA THR A 30 13.59 4.56 -14.65
C THR A 30 14.34 3.23 -14.76
N SER A 31 14.11 2.31 -13.82
CA SER A 31 14.66 0.96 -13.78
C SER A 31 13.58 -0.02 -13.32
N THR A 32 13.93 -1.29 -13.08
CA THR A 32 13.01 -2.31 -12.56
C THR A 32 12.32 -1.90 -11.26
N MET A 33 12.99 -1.13 -10.39
CA MET A 33 12.43 -0.69 -9.10
C MET A 33 12.89 0.73 -8.75
N ASN A 34 12.07 1.44 -7.97
CA ASN A 34 12.49 2.68 -7.32
C ASN A 34 13.36 2.40 -6.10
N ILE A 35 14.07 3.43 -5.64
CA ILE A 35 14.78 3.39 -4.35
C ILE A 35 13.75 3.13 -3.24
N ALA A 36 13.99 2.10 -2.42
CA ALA A 36 13.10 1.74 -1.32
C ALA A 36 12.95 2.90 -0.33
N SER A 37 11.73 3.12 0.14
CA SER A 37 11.40 4.04 1.23
C SER A 37 10.67 3.27 2.32
N GLY A 38 10.97 3.58 3.58
CA GLY A 38 10.42 2.85 4.71
C GLY A 38 10.81 3.47 6.05
N ILE A 39 10.64 2.71 7.11
CA ILE A 39 10.85 3.15 8.50
C ILE A 39 11.95 2.28 9.09
N PRO A 40 13.21 2.76 9.14
CA PRO A 40 14.35 1.92 9.50
C PRO A 40 14.27 1.29 10.89
N LYS A 41 13.49 1.87 11.80
CA LYS A 41 13.26 1.38 13.17
C LYS A 41 11.82 0.89 13.37
N PHE A 42 11.26 0.19 12.38
CA PHE A 42 9.88 -0.28 12.38
C PHE A 42 9.55 -1.24 13.53
N PHE A 43 10.47 -2.17 13.87
CA PHE A 43 10.22 -3.19 14.87
C PHE A 43 11.45 -3.40 15.78
N PRO A 44 11.27 -3.46 17.12
CA PRO A 44 12.37 -3.72 18.04
C PRO A 44 12.92 -5.17 17.92
N LEU A 45 14.25 -5.30 17.78
CA LEU A 45 14.90 -6.62 17.63
C LEU A 45 14.81 -7.49 18.89
N ASP A 46 14.73 -6.88 20.08
CA ASP A 46 14.54 -7.60 21.34
C ASP A 46 13.20 -8.34 21.41
N GLN A 47 12.15 -7.81 20.79
CA GLN A 47 10.87 -8.51 20.65
C GLN A 47 10.95 -9.64 19.61
N PHE A 48 11.75 -9.46 18.56
CA PHE A 48 11.93 -10.47 17.52
C PHE A 48 12.70 -11.69 18.02
N ASN A 49 13.70 -11.47 18.87
CA ASN A 49 14.60 -12.50 19.39
C ASN A 49 14.05 -13.23 20.63
N ARG A 50 12.78 -13.00 21.00
CA ARG A 50 12.17 -13.72 22.13
C ARG A 50 12.04 -15.21 21.83
N PRO A 51 12.13 -16.07 22.87
CA PRO A 51 11.83 -17.49 22.75
C PRO A 51 10.47 -17.74 22.07
N ALA A 52 10.35 -18.84 21.32
CA ALA A 52 9.15 -19.14 20.53
C ALA A 52 7.85 -19.22 21.35
N ASN A 53 7.93 -19.60 22.62
CA ASN A 53 6.81 -19.63 23.55
C ASN A 53 6.34 -18.23 24.03
N GLU A 54 7.14 -17.19 23.78
CA GLU A 54 6.88 -15.80 24.17
C GLU A 54 6.79 -14.83 22.97
N ASN A 55 7.17 -15.30 21.78
CA ASN A 55 7.17 -14.52 20.56
C ASN A 55 5.79 -14.54 19.92
N LEU A 56 5.14 -13.38 19.87
CA LEU A 56 3.80 -13.21 19.32
C LEU A 56 3.79 -12.80 17.83
N TYR A 57 4.96 -12.54 17.24
CA TYR A 57 5.10 -12.00 15.89
C TYR A 57 5.74 -12.97 14.89
N VAL A 58 6.36 -14.05 15.39
CA VAL A 58 6.88 -15.16 14.60
C VAL A 58 6.07 -16.40 14.95
N VAL A 59 5.30 -16.91 14.00
CA VAL A 59 4.47 -18.12 14.17
C VAL A 59 4.97 -19.17 13.20
N ASN A 60 5.38 -20.33 13.69
CA ASN A 60 5.93 -21.42 12.87
C ASN A 60 7.04 -20.92 11.91
N ASP A 61 8.02 -20.19 12.46
CA ASP A 61 9.13 -19.60 11.68
C ASP A 61 8.67 -18.66 10.55
N THR A 62 7.48 -18.06 10.68
CA THR A 62 6.87 -17.20 9.66
C THR A 62 6.42 -15.87 10.26
N ILE A 63 6.67 -14.79 9.53
CA ILE A 63 6.15 -13.44 9.82
C ILE A 63 5.12 -13.01 8.79
N PHE A 64 4.20 -12.15 9.21
CA PHE A 64 3.17 -11.58 8.34
C PHE A 64 3.31 -10.06 8.29
N ILE A 65 3.55 -9.52 7.10
CA ILE A 65 3.67 -8.08 6.85
C ILE A 65 2.51 -7.64 5.96
N LYS A 66 1.83 -6.55 6.33
CA LYS A 66 0.75 -5.95 5.54
C LYS A 66 1.12 -4.52 5.17
N ALA A 67 1.29 -4.26 3.88
CA ALA A 67 1.41 -2.91 3.34
C ALA A 67 0.01 -2.35 3.02
N MET A 68 -0.27 -1.12 3.44
CA MET A 68 -1.53 -0.44 3.16
C MET A 68 -1.26 0.85 2.40
N ILE A 69 -1.86 0.98 1.21
CA ILE A 69 -1.75 2.17 0.38
C ILE A 69 -3.05 2.95 0.45
N ASP A 70 -2.95 4.22 0.84
CA ASP A 70 -4.08 5.11 0.89
C ASP A 70 -4.35 5.73 -0.49
N PHE A 71 -5.51 5.38 -1.05
CA PHE A 71 -6.02 5.93 -2.29
C PHE A 71 -7.08 7.02 -2.06
N ALA A 72 -7.18 7.64 -0.87
CA ALA A 72 -8.26 8.59 -0.52
C ALA A 72 -8.47 9.74 -1.53
N LYS A 73 -7.42 10.14 -2.27
CA LYS A 73 -7.51 11.16 -3.33
C LYS A 73 -8.07 10.64 -4.66
N VAL A 74 -8.34 9.35 -4.75
CA VAL A 74 -8.84 8.65 -5.94
C VAL A 74 -10.13 7.92 -5.56
N PRO A 75 -11.27 8.20 -6.21
CA PRO A 75 -12.49 7.45 -5.98
C PRO A 75 -12.26 5.95 -6.15
N ARG A 76 -12.70 5.13 -5.19
CA ARG A 76 -12.51 3.66 -5.23
C ARG A 76 -13.11 3.04 -6.50
N SER A 77 -14.19 3.62 -7.02
CA SER A 77 -14.83 3.22 -8.27
C SER A 77 -13.92 3.37 -9.50
N LEU A 78 -12.91 4.23 -9.42
CA LEU A 78 -11.98 4.51 -10.50
C LEU A 78 -10.72 3.64 -10.47
N LEU A 79 -10.43 2.99 -9.34
CA LEU A 79 -9.24 2.13 -9.18
C LEU A 79 -9.13 1.02 -10.24
N PRO A 80 -10.20 0.28 -10.61
CA PRO A 80 -10.10 -0.75 -11.64
C PRO A 80 -9.71 -0.20 -13.02
N PHE A 81 -10.11 1.04 -13.32
CA PHE A 81 -9.74 1.71 -14.56
C PHE A 81 -8.27 2.14 -14.53
N ILE A 82 -7.84 2.80 -13.45
CA ILE A 82 -6.45 3.27 -13.29
C ILE A 82 -5.46 2.10 -13.33
N PHE A 83 -5.78 0.97 -12.68
CA PHE A 83 -4.89 -0.19 -12.66
C PHE A 83 -4.78 -0.93 -14.01
N ARG A 84 -5.70 -0.69 -14.94
CA ARG A 84 -5.65 -1.25 -16.30
C ARG A 84 -5.08 -0.28 -17.32
N MET A 85 -4.79 0.95 -16.91
CA MET A 85 -4.31 1.99 -17.81
C MET A 85 -2.91 1.65 -18.32
N ASP A 86 -2.70 1.85 -19.62
CA ASP A 86 -1.37 1.73 -20.20
C ASP A 86 -0.47 2.87 -19.67
N ILE A 87 0.52 2.49 -18.86
CA ILE A 87 1.45 3.43 -18.23
C ILE A 87 2.42 4.02 -19.26
N SER A 88 2.59 3.39 -20.42
CA SER A 88 3.48 3.87 -21.49
C SER A 88 2.98 5.15 -22.14
N LEU A 89 1.66 5.41 -22.07
CA LEU A 89 1.05 6.62 -22.62
C LEU A 89 1.63 7.90 -21.98
N PRO A 90 1.79 8.98 -22.77
CA PRO A 90 2.11 10.30 -22.23
C PRO A 90 1.18 10.71 -21.10
N GLU A 91 1.72 11.43 -20.11
CA GLU A 91 1.01 11.79 -18.88
C GLU A 91 -0.30 12.54 -19.15
N HIS A 92 -0.28 13.50 -20.08
CA HIS A 92 -1.47 14.26 -20.46
C HIS A 92 -2.58 13.39 -21.07
N ILE A 93 -2.24 12.30 -21.77
CA ILE A 93 -3.23 11.37 -22.34
C ILE A 93 -3.86 10.54 -21.21
N ARG A 94 -3.03 10.02 -20.30
CA ARG A 94 -3.52 9.27 -19.14
C ARG A 94 -4.45 10.12 -18.28
N GLN A 95 -4.06 11.37 -18.03
CA GLN A 95 -4.86 12.33 -17.27
C GLN A 95 -6.23 12.58 -17.93
N LYS A 96 -6.24 12.81 -19.25
CA LYS A 96 -7.48 12.95 -20.02
C LYS A 96 -8.37 11.70 -19.99
N LEU A 97 -7.78 10.51 -20.04
CA LEU A 97 -8.52 9.25 -19.93
C LEU A 97 -9.16 9.09 -18.54
N ILE A 98 -8.47 9.49 -17.48
CA ILE A 98 -9.00 9.51 -16.10
C ILE A 98 -10.18 10.47 -16.01
N GLU A 99 -10.04 11.68 -16.54
CA GLU A 99 -11.10 12.70 -16.56
C GLU A 99 -12.35 12.21 -17.31
N ASN A 100 -12.18 11.68 -18.52
CA ASN A 100 -13.28 11.11 -19.29
C ASN A 100 -14.01 9.97 -18.55
N GLU A 101 -13.29 9.11 -17.85
CA GLU A 101 -13.89 8.01 -17.09
C GLU A 101 -14.65 8.51 -15.85
N ILE A 102 -14.16 9.58 -15.21
CA ILE A 102 -14.88 10.26 -14.12
C ILE A 102 -16.20 10.81 -14.66
N GLU A 103 -16.17 11.55 -15.76
CA GLU A 103 -17.37 12.13 -16.40
C GLU A 103 -18.37 11.05 -16.80
N ARG A 104 -17.92 9.99 -17.48
CA ARG A 104 -18.77 8.87 -17.91
C ARG A 104 -19.53 8.24 -16.72
N ARG A 105 -18.87 8.10 -15.57
CA ARG A 105 -19.47 7.52 -14.36
C ARG A 105 -20.39 8.49 -13.63
N GLN A 106 -20.12 9.79 -13.64
CA GLN A 106 -21.03 10.80 -13.09
C GLN A 106 -22.35 10.81 -13.87
N ILE A 107 -22.30 10.74 -15.20
CA ILE A 107 -23.51 10.70 -16.05
C ILE A 107 -24.37 9.44 -15.78
N GLN A 108 -23.75 8.30 -15.49
CA GLN A 108 -24.44 7.05 -15.21
C GLN A 108 -25.14 7.00 -13.84
N ASN A 109 -24.75 7.85 -12.89
CA ASN A 109 -25.35 7.88 -11.54
C ASN A 109 -26.55 8.84 -11.42
N VAL A 110 -26.92 9.53 -12.50
CA VAL A 110 -28.00 10.54 -12.52
C VAL A 110 -29.27 10.04 -13.24
N ASN A 111 -29.22 8.86 -13.86
CA ASN A 111 -30.37 8.19 -14.50
C ASN A 111 -30.75 6.92 -13.72
#